data_AF-A0A958ISC7-F1
#
_entry.id   AF-A0A958ISC7-F1
#
_cell.length_a   1.000
_cell.length_b   1.000
_cell.length_c   1.000
_cell.angle_alpha   90.00
_cell.angle_beta   90.00
_cell.angle_gamma   90.00
#
_symmetry.space_group_name_H-M   'P 1'
#
loop_
_entity.id
_entity.type
_entity.pdbx_description
1 polymer ?
#
loop_
_entity_poly.entity_id
_entity_poly.type
_entity_poly.pdbx_seq_one_letter_code
_entity_poly.pdbx_strand_id
1 'polypeptide(L)'
;MENFIAMIVLSYLLGSVPTSIIAGKLLKGIDIRKEGSGNAGATNVFRVLGPKAGITVMLIDMLKGLIPVIWFAPLGANSGLLMINYQILAGLAAVFGHIWTIFAGFRGGKGV
;
A
#
# COMPACT_ATOMS: atom_id res chain seq x y z
N MET A 1 1.24 16.97 -22.05
CA MET A 1 0.27 16.62 -20.99
C MET A 1 1.03 15.73 -20.04
N GLU A 2 1.37 16.24 -18.87
CA GLU A 2 1.99 15.44 -17.81
C GLU A 2 1.10 14.18 -17.56
N ASN A 3 1.70 13.00 -17.38
CA ASN A 3 1.03 11.70 -17.49
C ASN A 3 0.19 11.36 -16.26
N PHE A 4 -0.90 12.11 -16.06
CA PHE A 4 -1.84 11.95 -14.94
C PHE A 4 -2.34 10.51 -14.77
N ILE A 5 -2.74 9.85 -15.87
CA ILE A 5 -3.26 8.47 -15.82
C ILE A 5 -2.17 7.51 -15.31
N ALA A 6 -0.94 7.65 -15.83
CA ALA A 6 0.18 6.80 -15.40
C ALA A 6 0.49 7.00 -13.91
N MET A 7 0.49 8.24 -13.43
CA MET A 7 0.65 8.55 -12.00
C MET A 7 -0.38 7.81 -11.15
N ILE A 8 -1.68 7.89 -11.47
CA ILE A 8 -2.75 7.24 -10.70
C ILE A 8 -2.60 5.72 -10.73
N VAL A 9 -2.37 5.14 -11.91
CA VAL A 9 -2.24 3.69 -12.08
C VAL A 9 -1.04 3.16 -11.31
N LEU A 10 0.14 3.79 -11.44
CA LEU A 10 1.35 3.37 -10.73
C LEU A 10 1.19 3.49 -9.20
N SER A 11 0.56 4.57 -8.74
CA SER A 11 0.28 4.79 -7.31
C SER A 11 -0.64 3.69 -6.76
N TYR A 12 -1.73 3.38 -7.46
CA TYR A 12 -2.66 2.32 -7.08
C TYR A 12 -1.99 0.93 -7.09
N LEU A 13 -1.21 0.62 -8.13
CA LEU A 13 -0.53 -0.67 -8.24
C LEU A 13 0.51 -0.86 -7.13
N LEU A 14 1.30 0.17 -6.81
CA LEU A 14 2.28 0.11 -5.72
C LEU A 14 1.58 -0.03 -4.36
N GLY A 15 0.54 0.77 -4.11
CA GLY A 15 -0.28 0.65 -2.90
C GLY A 15 -0.96 -0.72 -2.76
N SER A 16 -1.32 -1.34 -3.89
CA SER A 16 -1.94 -2.65 -3.97
C SER A 16 -1.05 -3.81 -3.56
N VAL A 17 0.26 -3.64 -3.42
CA VAL A 17 1.15 -4.75 -3.00
C VAL A 17 0.69 -5.29 -1.63
N PRO A 18 0.28 -6.58 -1.54
CA PRO A 18 -0.38 -7.14 -0.37
C PRO A 18 0.65 -7.68 0.64
N THR A 19 1.46 -6.79 1.20
CA THR A 19 2.66 -7.10 1.99
C THR A 19 2.41 -8.04 3.17
N SER A 20 1.32 -7.82 3.90
CA SER A 20 0.92 -8.67 5.04
C SER A 20 0.54 -10.10 4.63
N ILE A 21 -0.13 -10.26 3.48
CA ILE A 21 -0.53 -11.56 2.93
C ILE A 21 0.70 -12.29 2.41
N ILE A 22 1.61 -11.58 1.74
CA ILE A 22 2.90 -12.11 1.29
C ILE A 22 3.69 -12.62 2.51
N ALA A 23 3.80 -11.82 3.58
CA ALA A 23 4.49 -12.22 4.80
C ALA A 23 3.88 -13.49 5.43
N GLY A 24 2.54 -13.57 5.52
CA GLY A 24 1.85 -14.77 6.02
C GLY A 24 2.18 -16.03 5.21
N LYS A 25 2.15 -15.92 3.88
CA LYS A 25 2.45 -17.03 2.98
C LYS A 25 3.92 -17.45 3.04
N LEU A 26 4.86 -16.51 3.02
CA LEU A 26 6.30 -16.82 2.98
C LEU A 26 6.84 -17.33 4.32
N LEU A 27 6.37 -16.78 5.44
CA LEU A 27 6.94 -17.10 6.76
C LEU A 27 6.28 -18.31 7.41
N LYS A 28 5.00 -18.57 7.12
CA LYS A 28 4.23 -19.64 7.77
C LYS A 28 3.31 -20.44 6.83
N GLY A 29 3.28 -20.14 5.54
CA GLY A 29 2.40 -20.85 4.59
C GLY A 29 0.90 -20.55 4.78
N ILE A 30 0.54 -19.48 5.49
CA ILE A 30 -0.84 -19.16 5.87
C ILE A 30 -1.36 -17.90 5.15
N ASP A 31 -2.68 -17.80 5.00
CA ASP A 31 -3.32 -16.53 4.67
C ASP A 31 -3.57 -15.76 5.98
N ILE A 32 -2.86 -14.65 6.16
CA ILE A 32 -2.95 -13.82 7.38
C ILE A 32 -4.38 -13.33 7.66
N ARG A 33 -5.26 -13.28 6.65
CA ARG A 33 -6.66 -12.86 6.78
C ARG A 33 -7.54 -13.92 7.44
N LYS A 34 -7.06 -15.15 7.56
CA LYS A 34 -7.75 -16.24 8.26
C LYS A 34 -7.28 -16.39 9.71
N GLU A 35 -6.28 -15.61 10.12
CA GLU A 35 -5.62 -15.72 11.41
C GLU A 35 -5.75 -14.43 12.23
N GLY A 36 -5.63 -14.54 13.55
CA GLY A 36 -5.65 -13.40 14.47
C GLY A 36 -6.93 -12.58 14.34
N SER A 37 -6.81 -11.29 14.00
CA SER A 37 -7.97 -10.40 13.80
C SER A 37 -8.57 -10.50 12.40
N GLY A 38 -8.01 -11.33 11.51
CA GLY A 38 -8.44 -11.46 10.11
C GLY A 38 -8.13 -10.25 9.21
N ASN A 39 -7.44 -9.23 9.72
CA ASN A 39 -7.10 -8.04 8.95
C ASN A 39 -5.79 -8.24 8.16
N ALA A 40 -5.71 -7.72 6.94
CA ALA A 40 -4.49 -7.76 6.13
C ALA A 40 -3.55 -6.56 6.42
N GLY A 41 -3.30 -6.28 7.70
CA GLY A 41 -2.45 -5.14 8.12
C GLY A 41 -1.32 -5.55 9.07
N ALA A 42 -0.37 -4.64 9.26
CA ALA A 42 0.82 -4.84 10.08
C ALA A 42 0.52 -5.29 11.53
N THR A 43 -0.51 -4.74 12.16
CA THR A 43 -0.90 -5.14 13.54
C THR A 43 -1.30 -6.61 13.62
N ASN A 44 -1.96 -7.15 12.59
CA ASN A 44 -2.32 -8.57 12.60
C ASN A 44 -1.10 -9.45 12.33
N VAL A 45 -0.21 -9.01 11.44
CA VAL A 45 1.10 -9.64 11.23
C VAL A 45 1.91 -9.67 12.52
N PHE A 46 1.96 -8.56 13.25
CA PHE A 46 2.62 -8.47 14.56
C PHE A 46 2.09 -9.53 15.52
N ARG A 47 0.77 -9.68 15.59
CA ARG A 47 0.09 -10.65 16.46
C ARG A 47 0.38 -12.11 16.08
N VAL A 48 0.38 -12.43 14.79
CA VAL A 48 0.42 -13.83 14.30
C VAL A 48 1.84 -14.30 13.96
N LEU A 49 2.67 -13.42 13.39
CA LEU A 49 4.04 -13.70 12.92
C LEU A 49 5.12 -13.09 13.81
N GLY A 50 4.74 -12.26 14.77
CA GLY A 50 5.65 -11.66 15.75
C GLY A 50 6.15 -10.26 15.36
N PRO A 51 6.88 -9.60 16.29
CA PRO A 51 7.18 -8.18 16.20
C PRO A 51 8.06 -7.81 15.01
N LYS A 52 9.09 -8.63 14.71
CA LYS A 52 9.99 -8.38 13.58
C LYS A 52 9.22 -8.31 12.26
N ALA A 53 8.39 -9.31 11.98
CA ALA A 53 7.57 -9.34 10.77
C ALA A 53 6.54 -8.20 10.73
N GLY A 54 5.90 -7.89 11.86
CA GLY A 54 4.94 -6.78 11.96
C GLY A 54 5.56 -5.42 11.64
N ILE A 55 6.73 -5.11 12.21
CA ILE A 55 7.46 -3.86 11.95
C ILE A 55 7.91 -3.80 10.50
N THR A 56 8.43 -4.89 9.93
CA THR A 56 8.82 -4.92 8.51
C THR A 56 7.64 -4.63 7.59
N VAL A 57 6.48 -5.27 7.81
CA VAL A 57 5.27 -5.01 7.02
C VAL A 57 4.81 -3.57 7.16
N MET A 58 4.84 -3.00 8.38
CA MET A 58 4.50 -1.60 8.62
C MET A 58 5.39 -0.65 7.82
N LEU A 59 6.71 -0.84 7.84
CA LEU A 59 7.64 0.00 7.11
C LEU A 59 7.40 -0.08 5.60
N ILE A 60 7.18 -1.27 5.05
CA ILE A 60 6.89 -1.42 3.62
C ILE A 60 5.53 -0.78 3.26
N ASP A 61 4.51 -0.95 4.11
CA ASP A 61 3.19 -0.35 3.90
C ASP A 61 3.21 1.19 3.99
N MET A 62 4.09 1.76 4.81
CA MET A 62 4.35 3.20 4.82
C MET A 62 5.07 3.65 3.54
N LEU A 63 6.09 2.90 3.09
CA LEU A 63 6.85 3.23 1.89
C LEU A 63 6.00 3.21 0.62
N LYS A 64 5.09 2.24 0.48
CA LYS A 64 4.18 2.22 -0.67
C LYS A 64 3.18 3.37 -0.69
N GLY A 65 2.93 4.05 0.44
CA GLY A 65 2.17 5.31 0.50
C GLY A 65 3.04 6.54 0.22
N LEU A 66 4.29 6.53 0.68
CA LEU A 66 5.24 7.64 0.52
C LEU A 66 5.80 7.74 -0.92
N ILE A 67 6.19 6.61 -1.51
CA ILE A 67 6.82 6.58 -2.84
C ILE A 67 5.93 7.23 -3.92
N PRO A 68 4.61 6.96 -3.99
CA PRO A 68 3.74 7.61 -4.96
C PRO A 68 3.72 9.13 -4.86
N VAL A 69 3.72 9.65 -3.63
CA VAL A 69 3.72 11.09 -3.36
C VAL A 69 5.02 11.76 -3.84
N ILE A 70 6.16 11.12 -3.60
CA ILE A 70 7.46 11.71 -3.94
C ILE A 70 7.83 11.48 -5.41
N TRP A 71 7.61 10.27 -5.93
CA TRP A 71 8.17 9.82 -7.20
C TRP A 71 7.16 9.75 -8.34
N PHE A 72 5.86 9.57 -8.07
CA PHE A 72 4.85 9.46 -9.13
C PHE A 72 4.09 10.77 -9.33
N ALA A 73 3.83 11.54 -8.28
CA ALA A 73 3.20 12.86 -8.41
C ALA A 73 3.91 13.80 -9.42
N PRO A 74 5.26 13.86 -9.47
CA PRO A 74 5.96 14.67 -10.46
C PRO A 74 5.71 14.28 -11.93
N LEU A 75 5.28 13.04 -12.20
CA LEU A 75 4.92 12.61 -13.55
C LEU A 75 3.71 13.36 -14.08
N GLY A 76 2.84 13.83 -13.20
CA GLY A 76 1.63 14.55 -13.54
C GLY A 76 1.71 16.07 -13.31
N ALA A 77 2.59 16.57 -12.45
CA ALA A 77 2.81 18.01 -12.28
C ALA A 77 4.18 18.29 -11.68
N ASN A 78 4.97 19.19 -12.28
CA ASN A 78 6.34 19.45 -11.82
C ASN A 78 6.48 20.53 -10.73
N SER A 79 5.51 21.43 -10.55
CA SER A 79 5.58 22.48 -9.52
C SER A 79 4.23 23.15 -9.22
N GLY A 80 4.20 24.00 -8.18
CA GLY A 80 3.05 24.84 -7.83
C GLY A 80 1.88 24.12 -7.16
N LEU A 81 0.71 24.77 -7.11
CA LEU A 81 -0.51 24.22 -6.49
C LEU A 81 -0.97 22.91 -7.15
N LEU A 82 -0.69 22.73 -8.44
CA LEU A 82 -1.04 21.52 -9.16
C LEU A 82 -0.27 20.29 -8.65
N MET A 83 1.02 20.46 -8.33
CA MET A 83 1.84 19.41 -7.70
C MET A 83 1.24 18.93 -6.37
N ILE A 84 0.81 19.86 -5.51
CA ILE A 84 0.21 19.50 -4.21
C ILE A 84 -1.06 18.66 -4.41
N ASN A 85 -1.93 19.05 -5.35
CA ASN A 85 -3.12 18.27 -5.67
C ASN A 85 -2.76 16.86 -6.16
N TYR A 86 -1.70 16.73 -6.95
CA TYR A 86 -1.28 15.46 -7.53
C TYR A 86 -0.62 14.55 -6.49
N GLN A 87 0.11 15.11 -5.54
CA GLN A 87 0.62 14.42 -4.37
C GLN A 87 -0.51 13.84 -3.52
N ILE A 88 -1.57 14.62 -3.26
CA ILE A 88 -2.76 14.15 -2.55
C ILE A 88 -3.42 12.99 -3.33
N LEU A 89 -3.63 13.16 -4.64
CA LEU A 89 -4.25 12.14 -5.48
C LEU A 89 -3.42 10.85 -5.58
N ALA A 90 -2.09 10.96 -5.68
CA ALA A 90 -1.18 9.80 -5.68
C ALA A 90 -1.24 9.05 -4.34
N GLY A 91 -1.23 9.78 -3.21
CA GLY A 91 -1.40 9.20 -1.88
C GLY A 91 -2.74 8.49 -1.73
N LEU A 92 -3.85 9.12 -2.15
CA LEU A 92 -5.19 8.51 -2.13
C LEU A 92 -5.27 7.25 -3.00
N ALA A 93 -4.69 7.28 -4.20
CA ALA A 93 -4.64 6.12 -5.07
C ALA A 93 -3.87 4.95 -4.41
N ALA A 94 -2.76 5.23 -3.72
CA ALA A 94 -2.00 4.24 -2.98
C ALA A 94 -2.79 3.66 -1.79
N VAL A 95 -3.50 4.50 -1.04
CA VAL A 95 -4.39 4.08 0.06
C VAL A 95 -5.52 3.18 -0.47
N PHE A 96 -6.16 3.56 -1.59
CA PHE A 96 -7.16 2.72 -2.23
C PHE A 96 -6.59 1.40 -2.74
N GLY A 97 -5.36 1.39 -3.25
CA GLY A 97 -4.64 0.17 -3.56
C GLY A 97 -4.45 -0.71 -2.32
N HIS A 98 -4.04 -0.12 -1.19
CA HIS A 98 -3.84 -0.87 0.05
C HIS A 98 -5.14 -1.50 0.57
N ILE A 99 -6.27 -0.78 0.49
CA ILE A 99 -7.58 -1.24 0.99
C ILE A 99 -8.19 -2.26 0.00
N TRP A 100 -8.22 -1.91 -1.28
CA TRP A 100 -8.82 -2.72 -2.36
C TRP A 100 -7.73 -3.20 -3.32
N THR A 101 -6.80 -3.98 -2.78
CA THR A 101 -5.70 -4.56 -3.57
C THR A 101 -6.23 -5.47 -4.68
N ILE A 102 -5.86 -5.15 -5.92
CA ILE A 102 -6.17 -5.99 -7.08
C ILE A 102 -5.51 -7.39 -6.98
N PHE A 103 -4.41 -7.51 -6.24
CA PHE A 103 -3.64 -8.74 -6.13
C PHE A 103 -4.19 -9.75 -5.10
N ALA A 104 -5.19 -9.38 -4.31
CA ALA A 104 -5.74 -10.26 -3.28
C ALA A 104 -7.28 -10.26 -3.24
N GLY A 105 -7.91 -10.14 -4.42
CA GLY A 105 -9.37 -10.18 -4.55
C GLY A 105 -10.06 -8.98 -3.92
N PHE A 106 -9.42 -7.79 -3.99
CA PHE A 106 -9.92 -6.52 -3.47
C PHE A 106 -10.19 -6.53 -1.95
N ARG A 107 -9.50 -7.40 -1.22
CA ARG A 107 -9.60 -7.53 0.25
C ARG A 107 -8.22 -7.32 0.87
N GLY A 108 -7.89 -6.05 1.11
CA GLY A 108 -6.64 -5.60 1.71
C GLY A 108 -6.78 -5.16 3.17
N GLY A 109 -5.95 -4.20 3.57
CA GLY A 109 -5.93 -3.65 4.92
C GLY A 109 -6.90 -2.48 5.10
N LYS A 110 -6.68 -1.69 6.17
CA LYS A 110 -7.58 -0.57 6.54
C LYS A 110 -7.12 0.80 6.04
N GLY A 111 -5.94 0.89 5.43
CA GLY A 111 -5.39 2.16 4.94
C GLY A 111 -4.96 3.12 6.04
N VAL A 112 -4.46 2.58 7.16
CA VAL A 112 -3.84 3.32 8.26
C VAL A 112 -2.35 3.38 8.04
#